data_AF-A0A7J9J9W7-F1
#
_entry.id   AF-A0A7J9J9W7-F1
#
_cell.length_a   1.000
_cell.length_b   1.000
_cell.length_c   1.000
_cell.angle_alpha   90.00
_cell.angle_beta   90.00
_cell.angle_gamma   90.00
#
_symmetry.space_group_name_H-M   'P 1'
#
loop_
_entity.id
_entity.type
_entity.pdbx_description
1 polymer ?
#
loop_
_entity_poly.entity_id
_entity_poly.type
_entity_poly.pdbx_seq_one_letter_code
_entity_poly.pdbx_strand_id
1 'polypeptide(L)' 'MVRGKIQMKRIENATSRQVTFSKRRNGLLKKAYELYVLCDAEVAVIVFSHKGKLYEFSSCE' A
#
# COMPACT_ATOMS: atom_id res chain seq x y z
N MET A 1 19.07 -5.87 8.80
CA MET A 1 19.38 -5.20 7.51
C MET A 1 18.80 -3.80 7.53
N VAL A 2 19.61 -2.77 7.26
CA VAL A 2 19.16 -1.37 7.21
C VAL A 2 18.34 -1.10 5.95
N ARG A 3 17.32 -0.25 6.03
CA ARG A 3 16.49 0.15 4.89
C ARG A 3 17.31 1.03 3.93
N GLY A 4 17.70 0.48 2.78
CA GLY A 4 18.35 1.26 1.72
C GLY A 4 17.42 2.31 1.12
N LYS A 5 17.97 3.49 0.81
CA LYS A 5 17.27 4.54 0.05
C LYS A 5 17.08 4.05 -1.39
N ILE A 6 15.86 4.19 -1.92
CA ILE A 6 15.54 3.86 -3.32
C ILE A 6 15.09 5.10 -4.07
N GLN A 7 15.38 5.17 -5.38
CA GLN A 7 14.87 6.23 -6.25
C GLN A 7 13.37 6.06 -6.46
N MET A 8 12.63 7.17 -6.55
CA MET A 8 11.19 7.16 -6.84
C MET A 8 10.95 7.01 -8.35
N LYS A 9 11.20 5.79 -8.84
CA LYS A 9 10.94 5.36 -10.21
C LYS A 9 10.40 3.93 -10.22
N ARG A 10 9.93 3.46 -11.37
CA ARG A 10 9.51 2.06 -11.54
C ARG A 10 10.67 1.11 -11.19
N ILE A 11 10.40 0.10 -10.37
CA ILE A 11 11.39 -0.94 -10.05
C ILE A 11 11.37 -1.94 -11.20
N GLU A 12 12.48 -2.11 -11.90
CA GLU A 12 12.55 -3.01 -13.07
C GLU A 12 12.53 -4.49 -12.68
N ASN A 13 13.31 -4.87 -11.66
CA ASN A 13 13.34 -6.25 -11.16
C ASN A 13 11.96 -6.67 -10.64
N ALA A 14 11.37 -7.71 -11.28
CA ALA A 14 10.02 -8.16 -11.00
C ALA A 14 9.85 -8.67 -9.55
N THR A 15 10.81 -9.43 -9.04
CA THR A 15 10.79 -9.98 -7.67
C THR A 15 10.85 -8.86 -6.63
N SER A 16 11.78 -7.91 -6.79
CA SER A 16 11.89 -6.75 -5.91
C SER A 16 10.64 -5.86 -5.98
N ARG A 17 10.06 -5.69 -7.18
CA ARG A 17 8.82 -4.94 -7.38
C ARG A 17 7.65 -5.60 -6.66
N GLN A 18 7.50 -6.92 -6.76
CA GLN A 18 6.44 -7.67 -6.09
C GLN A 18 6.56 -7.59 -4.55
N VAL A 19 7.76 -7.80 -4.00
CA VAL A 19 8.00 -7.68 -2.56
C VAL A 19 7.74 -6.25 -2.07
N THR A 20 8.19 -5.25 -2.82
CA THR A 20 7.97 -3.84 -2.50
C THR A 20 6.50 -3.47 -2.54
N PHE A 21 5.76 -3.94 -3.56
CA PHE A 21 4.32 -3.76 -3.66
C PHE A 21 3.62 -4.33 -2.43
N SER A 22 3.89 -5.58 -2.05
CA SER A 22 3.27 -6.19 -0.87
C SER A 22 3.55 -5.39 0.41
N LYS A 23 4.79 -4.96 0.64
CA LYS A 23 5.16 -4.18 1.83
C LYS A 23 4.53 -2.78 1.84
N ARG A 24 4.58 -2.05 0.72
CA ARG A 24 4.02 -0.69 0.62
C ARG A 24 2.51 -0.67 0.68
N ARG A 25 1.84 -1.61 0.01
CA ARG A 25 0.38 -1.78 0.08
C ARG A 25 -0.06 -2.00 1.53
N ASN A 26 0.59 -2.92 2.25
CA ASN A 26 0.25 -3.16 3.66
C ASN A 26 0.46 -1.91 4.53
N GLY A 27 1.55 -1.17 4.30
CA GLY A 27 1.79 0.10 5.01
C GLY A 27 0.74 1.18 4.69
N LEU A 28 0.30 1.27 3.43
CA LEU A 28 -0.75 2.21 2.99
C LEU A 28 -2.09 1.89 3.66
N LEU A 29 -2.52 0.62 3.63
CA LEU A 29 -3.78 0.20 4.27
C LEU A 29 -3.75 0.45 5.78
N LYS A 30 -2.61 0.18 6.44
CA LYS A 30 -2.43 0.50 7.87
C LYS A 30 -2.61 2.00 8.13
N LYS A 31 -2.05 2.85 7.28
CA LYS A 31 -2.15 4.31 7.42
C LYS A 31 -3.57 4.82 7.18
N ALA A 32 -4.28 4.26 6.21
CA ALA A 32 -5.69 4.57 5.99
C ALA A 32 -6.55 4.21 7.20
N TYR A 33 -6.33 3.02 7.78
CA TYR A 33 -7.00 2.60 9.01
C TYR A 33 -6.66 3.49 10.21
N GLU A 34 -5.38 3.83 10.41
CA GLU A 34 -4.96 4.75 11.47
C GLU A 34 -5.64 6.12 11.33
N LEU A 35 -5.77 6.64 10.11
CA LEU A 35 -6.42 7.92 9.86
C LEU A 35 -7.92 7.89 10.19
N TYR A 36 -8.62 6.82 9.78
CA TYR A 36 -10.01 6.60 10.14
C TYR A 36 -10.20 6.56 11.66
N VAL A 37 -9.44 5.70 12.35
CA VAL A 37 -9.60 5.51 13.81
C VAL A 37 -9.23 6.76 14.62
N LEU A 38 -8.18 7.50 14.22
CA LEU A 38 -7.68 8.63 15.01
C LEU A 38 -8.42 9.93 14.75
N CYS A 39 -8.98 10.10 13.55
CA CYS A 39 -9.54 11.37 13.10
C CYS A 39 -10.99 11.28 12.64
N ASP A 40 -11.62 10.11 12.75
CA ASP A 40 -12.99 9.84 12.30
C ASP A 40 -13.22 10.25 10.83
N ALA A 41 -12.18 10.07 10.02
CA ALA A 41 -12.19 10.46 8.62
C ALA A 41 -12.62 9.29 7.75
N GLU A 42 -13.63 9.50 6.89
CA GLU A 42 -13.99 8.53 5.85
C GLU A 42 -12.85 8.40 4.83
N VAL A 43 -12.34 7.19 4.66
CA VAL A 43 -11.22 6.85 3.77
C VAL A 43 -11.54 5.59 2.98
N ALA A 44 -11.35 5.66 1.66
CA ALA A 44 -11.35 4.50 0.77
C ALA A 44 -10.02 4.39 0.02
N VAL A 45 -9.47 3.17 -0.04
CA VAL A 45 -8.23 2.84 -0.75
C VAL A 45 -8.50 1.67 -1.68
N ILE A 46 -8.21 1.83 -2.98
CA ILE A 46 -8.36 0.80 -4.00
C ILE A 46 -7.01 0.60 -4.69
N VAL A 47 -6.51 -0.65 -4.71
CA VAL A 47 -5.21 -1.00 -5.29
C VAL A 47 -5.34 -2.25 -6.15
N PHE A 48 -5.01 -2.13 -7.43
CA PHE A 48 -4.87 -3.27 -8.33
C PHE A 48 -3.41 -3.72 -8.39
N SER A 49 -3.19 -5.02 -8.23
CA SER A 49 -1.87 -5.60 -8.55
C SER A 49 -1.66 -5.72 -10.05
N HIS A 50 -0.41 -5.96 -10.45
CA HIS A 50 -0.08 -6.21 -11.86
C HIS A 50 -0.83 -7.41 -12.47
N LYS A 51 -1.30 -8.36 -11.65
CA LYS A 51 -2.11 -9.50 -12.08
C LYS A 51 -3.63 -9.21 -12.06
N GLY A 52 -4.03 -7.95 -11.88
CA GLY A 52 -5.44 -7.55 -11.80
C GLY A 52 -6.12 -7.87 -10.46
N LYS A 53 -5.44 -8.51 -9.51
CA LYS A 53 -6.02 -8.75 -8.17
C LYS A 53 -6.30 -7.44 -7.46
N LEU A 54 -7.55 -7.26 -7.03
CA LEU A 54 -8.04 -6.15 -6.23
C LEU A 54 -7.62 -6.31 -4.76
N TYR A 55 -7.17 -5.21 -4.18
CA TYR A 55 -6.97 -5.02 -2.75
C TYR A 55 -7.62 -3.71 -2.36
N GLU A 56 -8.53 -3.75 -1.40
CA GLU A 56 -9.27 -2.58 -0.98
C GLU A 56 -9.34 -2.47 0.54
N PHE A 57 -9.55 -1.25 1.00
CA PHE A 57 -9.97 -0.90 2.34
C PHE A 57 -10.96 0.25 2.23
N SER A 58 -12.08 0.15 2.94
CA SER A 58 -13.06 1.22 3.06
C SER A 58 -13.44 1.32 4.53
N SER A 59 -13.38 2.52 5.08
CA SER A 59 -14.11 2.84 6.31
C SER A 59 -15.57 3.10 5.92
N CYS A 60 -16.32 2.03 5.70
CA CYS A 60 -17.76 2.10 5.63
C CYS A 60 -18.27 1.74 7.02
N GLU A 61 -19.00 2.63 7.67
CA GLU A 61 -19.98 2.21 8.70
C GLU A 61 -21.08 1.37 8.05
#